data_AF-A0A9E4W7B5-F1
#
_entry.id   AF-A0A9E4W7B5-F1
#
_cell.length_a   1.000
_cell.length_b   1.000
_cell.length_c   1.000
_cell.angle_alpha   90.00
_cell.angle_beta   90.00
_cell.angle_gamma   90.00
#
_symmetry.space_group_name_H-M   'P 1'
#
loop_
_entity.id
_entity.type
_entity.pdbx_description
1 polymer ?
#
loop_
_entity_poly.entity_id
_entity_poly.type
_entity_poly.pdbx_seq_one_letter_code
_entity_poly.pdbx_strand_id
1 'polypeptide(L)'
;YFNRYPNQAVITRVERPDIQMASMCDKTCCLVLTGPGEPTEYIKAEALQREVPLIQVRTNTHETAAALAGLLDKADARTIAKANHFAGLLEQYLGAEALELLLS
;
A
#
# COMPACT_ATOMS: atom_id res chain seq x y z
N TYR A 1 -1.93 -2.84 13.39
CA TYR A 1 -1.68 -3.72 12.22
C TYR A 1 -1.77 -2.87 10.95
N PHE A 2 -2.91 -2.22 10.72
CA PHE A 2 -3.03 -1.08 9.80
C PHE A 2 -2.22 0.12 10.34
N ASN A 3 -1.80 1.03 9.45
CA ASN A 3 -0.95 2.20 9.74
C ASN A 3 0.55 1.91 10.01
N ARG A 4 1.01 0.67 9.81
CA ARG A 4 2.43 0.28 9.97
C ARG A 4 3.32 0.88 8.87
N TYR A 5 2.84 0.89 7.63
CA TYR A 5 3.56 1.37 6.47
C TYR A 5 2.82 2.54 5.80
N PRO A 6 3.54 3.50 5.19
CA PRO A 6 2.90 4.52 4.36
C PRO A 6 2.35 3.92 3.07
N ASN A 7 1.40 4.61 2.45
CA ASN A 7 0.82 4.31 1.15
C ASN A 7 0.29 2.86 1.02
N GLN A 8 -0.44 2.41 2.04
CA GLN A 8 -0.89 1.02 2.15
C GLN A 8 -2.19 0.79 1.37
N ALA A 9 -2.24 -0.29 0.58
CA ALA A 9 -3.49 -0.85 0.08
C ALA A 9 -3.93 -2.04 0.97
N VAL A 10 -5.23 -2.21 1.20
CA VAL A 10 -5.77 -3.29 2.04
C VAL A 10 -6.69 -4.18 1.21
N ILE A 11 -6.40 -5.48 1.17
CA ILE A 11 -7.26 -6.49 0.54
C ILE A 11 -8.10 -7.15 1.63
N THR A 12 -9.42 -7.10 1.49
CA THR A 12 -10.35 -7.75 2.44
C THR A 12 -11.63 -8.19 1.74
N ARG A 13 -12.39 -9.05 2.39
CA ARG A 13 -13.66 -9.54 1.86
C ARG A 13 -14.77 -8.52 2.05
N VAL A 14 -15.71 -8.47 1.10
CA VAL A 14 -16.82 -7.50 1.13
C VAL A 14 -17.76 -7.71 2.32
N GLU A 15 -17.87 -8.94 2.82
CA GLU A 15 -18.69 -9.31 3.99
C GLU A 15 -18.06 -8.98 5.35
N ARG A 16 -16.90 -8.30 5.38
CA ARG A 16 -16.17 -7.93 6.62
C ARG A 16 -16.13 -6.42 6.84
N PRO A 17 -17.28 -5.76 7.13
CA PRO A 17 -17.34 -4.32 7.35
C PRO A 17 -16.51 -3.86 8.56
N ASP A 18 -16.34 -4.73 9.56
CA ASP A 18 -15.49 -4.48 10.72
C ASP A 18 -14.01 -4.29 10.34
N ILE A 19 -13.47 -5.17 9.47
CA ILE A 19 -12.10 -5.05 8.97
C ILE A 19 -11.97 -3.85 8.04
N GLN A 20 -12.95 -3.64 7.18
CA GLN A 20 -12.96 -2.50 6.25
C GLN A 20 -12.85 -1.19 7.04
N MET A 21 -13.66 -1.01 8.08
CA MET A 21 -13.63 0.19 8.92
C MET A 21 -12.30 0.36 9.66
N ALA A 22 -11.81 -0.71 10.30
CA ALA A 22 -10.54 -0.68 11.00
C ALA A 22 -9.35 -0.39 10.09
N SER A 23 -9.49 -0.60 8.78
CA SER A 23 -8.44 -0.40 7.79
C SER A 23 -8.40 1.00 7.19
N MET A 24 -9.44 1.82 7.33
CA MET A 24 -9.51 3.19 6.80
C MET A 24 -8.80 4.20 7.72
N CYS A 25 -7.49 4.03 7.87
CA CYS A 25 -6.59 4.92 8.60
C CYS A 25 -5.85 5.88 7.65
N ASP A 26 -5.21 6.92 8.19
CA ASP A 26 -4.53 7.99 7.43
C ASP A 26 -3.55 7.52 6.33
N LYS A 27 -2.88 6.37 6.51
CA LYS A 27 -1.91 5.83 5.54
C LYS A 27 -2.50 4.88 4.52
N THR A 28 -3.81 4.63 4.57
CA THR A 28 -4.49 3.69 3.66
C THR A 28 -4.89 4.43 2.39
N CYS A 29 -4.30 4.03 1.26
CA CYS A 29 -4.58 4.62 -0.05
C CYS A 29 -5.82 4.06 -0.72
N CYS A 30 -6.18 2.80 -0.45
CA CYS A 30 -7.39 2.17 -1.00
C CYS A 30 -7.71 0.84 -0.30
N LEU A 31 -8.96 0.42 -0.44
CA LEU A 31 -9.40 -0.93 -0.10
C LEU A 31 -9.75 -1.69 -1.38
N VAL A 32 -9.24 -2.91 -1.49
CA VAL A 32 -9.63 -3.88 -2.52
C VAL A 32 -10.59 -4.89 -1.88
N LEU A 33 -11.85 -4.85 -2.29
CA LEU A 33 -12.94 -5.64 -1.73
C LEU A 33 -13.21 -6.86 -2.61
N THR A 34 -12.93 -8.04 -2.05
CA THR A 34 -13.01 -9.33 -2.76
C THR A 34 -14.30 -10.06 -2.45
N GLY A 35 -14.78 -10.85 -3.40
CA GLY A 35 -15.98 -11.69 -3.24
C GLY A 35 -17.27 -11.08 -3.80
N PRO A 36 -18.36 -11.84 -3.78
CA PRO A 36 -19.65 -11.41 -4.34
C PRO A 36 -20.40 -10.48 -3.40
N GLY A 37 -21.26 -9.63 -3.94
CA GLY A 37 -22.10 -8.70 -3.17
C GLY A 37 -21.69 -7.26 -3.41
N GLU A 38 -21.99 -6.37 -2.47
CA GLU A 38 -21.59 -4.97 -2.50
C GLU A 38 -21.24 -4.54 -1.08
N PRO A 39 -20.32 -3.56 -0.90
CA PRO A 39 -20.05 -3.01 0.41
C PRO A 39 -21.31 -2.36 0.96
N THR A 40 -21.50 -2.40 2.27
CA THR A 40 -22.66 -1.75 2.89
C THR A 40 -22.66 -0.24 2.62
N GLU A 41 -23.83 0.40 2.59
CA GLU A 41 -23.92 1.86 2.40
C GLU A 41 -23.16 2.64 3.47
N TYR A 42 -23.10 2.13 4.71
CA TYR A 42 -22.27 2.70 5.76
C TYR A 42 -20.78 2.73 5.39
N ILE A 43 -20.26 1.62 4.87
CA ILE A 43 -18.86 1.54 4.40
C ILE A 43 -18.60 2.49 3.24
N LYS A 44 -19.53 2.59 2.28
CA LYS A 44 -19.41 3.52 1.15
C LYS A 44 -19.37 4.98 1.63
N ALA A 45 -20.23 5.34 2.57
CA ALA A 45 -20.28 6.68 3.14
C ALA A 45 -19.00 7.04 3.90
N GLU A 46 -18.49 6.14 4.73
CA GLU A 46 -17.22 6.34 5.46
C GLU A 46 -16.02 6.42 4.51
N ALA A 47 -15.97 5.56 3.50
CA ALA A 47 -14.94 5.59 2.47
C ALA A 47 -14.93 6.93 1.72
N LEU A 48 -16.12 7.45 1.38
CA LEU A 48 -16.27 8.75 0.75
C LEU A 48 -15.81 9.89 1.68
N GLN A 49 -16.24 9.88 2.94
CA GLN A 49 -15.88 10.90 3.93
C GLN A 49 -14.37 10.94 4.19
N ARG A 50 -13.72 9.78 4.19
CA ARG A 50 -12.27 9.63 4.44
C ARG A 50 -11.43 9.71 3.18
N GLU A 51 -12.05 9.90 2.02
CA GLU A 51 -11.40 9.92 0.71
C GLU A 51 -10.58 8.65 0.43
N VAL A 52 -11.09 7.48 0.85
CA VAL A 52 -10.45 6.18 0.62
C VAL A 52 -11.19 5.44 -0.50
N PRO A 53 -10.59 5.29 -1.70
CA PRO A 53 -11.16 4.53 -2.80
C PRO A 53 -11.49 3.07 -2.42
N LEU A 54 -12.67 2.62 -2.83
CA LEU A 54 -13.09 1.22 -2.78
C LEU A 54 -13.00 0.61 -4.18
N ILE A 55 -12.28 -0.50 -4.32
CA ILE A 55 -12.11 -1.23 -5.57
C ILE A 55 -12.69 -2.62 -5.38
N GLN A 56 -13.83 -2.90 -6.01
CA GLN A 56 -14.44 -4.21 -5.91
C GLN A 56 -13.98 -5.15 -7.02
N VAL A 57 -13.62 -6.38 -6.65
CA VAL A 57 -13.17 -7.43 -7.57
C VAL A 57 -13.96 -8.71 -7.36
N ARG A 58 -14.13 -9.48 -8.44
CA ARG A 58 -14.88 -10.75 -8.41
C ARG A 58 -14.07 -11.92 -7.86
N THR A 59 -12.74 -11.83 -7.89
CA THR A 59 -11.81 -12.83 -7.38
C THR A 59 -11.90 -12.94 -5.86
N ASN A 60 -11.54 -14.10 -5.32
CA ASN A 60 -11.42 -14.25 -3.87
C ASN A 60 -10.12 -13.57 -3.36
N THR A 61 -9.96 -13.50 -2.03
CA THR A 61 -8.80 -12.84 -1.40
C THR A 61 -7.47 -13.41 -1.86
N HIS A 62 -7.36 -14.74 -1.97
CA HIS A 62 -6.12 -15.41 -2.34
C HIS A 62 -5.73 -15.14 -3.79
N GLU A 63 -6.68 -15.32 -4.71
CA GLU A 63 -6.49 -15.02 -6.14
C GLU A 63 -6.11 -13.56 -6.38
N THR A 64 -6.79 -12.64 -5.70
CA THR A 64 -6.51 -11.20 -5.80
C THR A 64 -5.09 -10.88 -5.31
N ALA A 65 -4.66 -11.45 -4.18
CA ALA A 65 -3.32 -11.28 -3.67
C ALA A 65 -2.26 -11.86 -4.64
N ALA A 66 -2.51 -13.04 -5.20
CA ALA A 66 -1.63 -13.67 -6.18
C ALA A 66 -1.50 -12.83 -7.47
N ALA A 67 -2.61 -12.29 -7.98
CA ALA A 67 -2.62 -11.45 -9.16
C ALA A 67 -1.83 -10.14 -8.97
N LEU A 68 -1.82 -9.60 -7.75
CA LEU A 68 -1.08 -8.38 -7.40
C LEU A 68 0.40 -8.64 -7.07
N ALA A 69 0.80 -9.88 -6.78
CA ALA A 69 2.18 -10.20 -6.38
C ALA A 69 3.21 -9.75 -7.43
N GLY A 70 2.91 -9.93 -8.72
CA GLY A 70 3.80 -9.53 -9.82
C GLY A 70 3.92 -8.01 -10.05
N LEU A 71 3.20 -7.18 -9.30
CA LEU A 71 3.39 -5.72 -9.35
C LEU A 71 4.75 -5.31 -8.78
N LEU A 72 5.26 -6.05 -7.80
CA LEU A 72 6.57 -5.79 -7.22
C LEU A 72 7.68 -5.98 -8.27
N ASP A 73 7.54 -6.98 -9.14
CA ASP A 73 8.50 -7.24 -10.22
C ASP A 73 8.51 -6.13 -11.27
N LYS A 74 7.41 -5.38 -11.39
CA LYS A 74 7.30 -4.22 -12.30
C LYS A 74 7.80 -2.93 -11.68
N ALA A 75 8.12 -2.91 -10.38
CA ALA A 75 8.58 -1.71 -9.70
C ALA A 75 10.02 -1.38 -10.12
N ASP A 76 10.19 -0.39 -11.01
CA ASP A 76 11.52 0.03 -11.46
C ASP A 76 12.34 0.58 -10.29
N ALA A 77 13.56 0.08 -10.12
CA ALA A 77 14.52 0.57 -9.14
C ALA A 77 15.14 1.92 -9.57
N ARG A 78 15.11 2.26 -10.86
CA ARG A 78 15.76 3.44 -11.44
C ARG A 78 14.83 4.66 -11.46
N THR A 79 14.27 5.01 -10.31
CA THR A 79 13.49 6.24 -10.18
C THR A 79 14.29 7.29 -9.41
N ILE A 80 14.11 8.56 -9.79
CA ILE A 80 14.73 9.70 -9.07
C ILE A 80 14.34 9.67 -7.58
N ALA A 81 13.09 9.30 -7.27
CA ALA A 81 12.63 9.18 -5.89
C ALA A 81 13.45 8.15 -5.09
N LYS A 82 13.72 6.97 -5.66
CA LYS A 82 14.55 5.94 -5.01
C LYS A 82 16.01 6.37 -4.91
N ALA A 83 16.55 7.02 -5.95
CA ALA A 83 17.92 7.56 -5.93
C ALA A 83 18.11 8.61 -4.83
N ASN A 84 17.18 9.57 -4.72
CA ASN A 84 17.21 10.60 -3.68
C ASN A 84 17.04 9.99 -2.28
N HIS A 85 16.14 9.00 -2.13
CA HIS A 85 15.99 8.31 -0.86
C HIS A 85 17.27 7.56 -0.45
N PHE A 86 17.90 6.87 -1.39
CA PHE A 86 19.19 6.20 -1.17
C PHE A 86 20.30 7.20 -0.80
N ALA A 87 20.40 8.33 -1.49
CA ALA A 87 21.34 9.40 -1.15
C ALA A 87 21.12 9.92 0.28
N GLY A 88 19.87 10.16 0.68
CA GLY A 88 19.57 10.58 2.05
C GLY A 88 19.89 9.51 3.11
N LEU A 89 19.72 8.22 2.78
CA LEU A 89 20.13 7.12 3.66
C LEU A 89 21.66 7.05 3.79
N LEU A 90 22.39 7.27 2.69
CA LEU A 90 23.85 7.37 2.73
C LEU A 90 24.28 8.52 3.63
N GLU A 91 23.77 9.74 3.43
CA GLU A 91 24.09 10.88 4.30
C GLU A 91 23.77 10.61 5.78
N GLN A 92 22.67 9.92 6.06
CA GLN A 92 22.23 9.66 7.44
C GLN A 92 23.09 8.61 8.17
N TYR A 93 23.57 7.58 7.47
CA TYR A 93 24.20 6.41 8.09
C TYR A 93 25.66 6.17 7.67
N LEU A 94 26.10 6.75 6.56
CA LEU A 94 27.45 6.72 6.02
C LEU A 94 27.98 8.17 5.95
N GLY A 95 28.83 8.53 6.91
CA GLY A 95 29.56 9.80 6.83
C GLY A 95 30.34 9.91 5.52
N ALA A 96 30.56 11.14 5.03
CA ALA A 96 31.16 11.42 3.73
C ALA A 96 32.49 10.67 3.47
N GLU A 97 33.29 10.46 4.53
CA GLU A 97 34.57 9.76 4.49
C GLU A 97 34.45 8.28 4.09
N ALA A 98 33.36 7.61 4.47
CA ALA A 98 33.13 6.20 4.11
C ALA A 98 32.60 6.03 2.67
N LEU A 99 32.03 7.10 2.09
CA LEU A 99 31.57 7.10 0.71
C LEU A 99 32.74 7.20 -0.28
N GLU A 100 33.77 7.98 0.04
CA GLU A 100 34.99 8.09 -0.78
C GLU A 100 35.71 6.73 -0.93
N LEU A 101 35.73 5.93 0.12
CA LEU A 101 36.32 4.58 0.15
C LEU A 101 35.56 3.54 -0.70
N LEU A 102 34.26 3.75 -0.97
CA LEU A 102 33.44 2.86 -1.79
C LEU A 102 33.52 3.18 -3.29
N LEU A 103 33.96 4.41 -3.62
CA LEU A 103 34.06 4.90 -5.00
C LEU A 103 35.49 4.81 -5.57
N SER A 104 36.49 4.55 -4.73
CA SER A 104 37.87 4.23 -5.08
C SER A 104 38.06 2.75 -5.43
#